data_AF-A0A9Q3ZHH5-F1
#
_entry.id   AF-A0A9Q3ZHH5-F1
#
_cell.length_a   1.000
_cell.length_b   1.000
_cell.length_c   1.000
_cell.angle_alpha   90.00
_cell.angle_beta   90.00
_cell.angle_gamma   90.00
#
_symmetry.space_group_name_H-M   'P 1'
#
loop_
_entity.id
_entity.type
_entity.pdbx_description
1 polymer ?
#
loop_
_entity_poly.entity_id
_entity_poly.type
_entity_poly.pdbx_seq_one_letter_code
_entity_poly.pdbx_strand_id
1 'polypeptide(L)'
;MSMHRKTITLTEQQDGWVKSQIESGQFGNDSEYIRHLIRQDQQAQEQLATLRQALVEGEASGESNPVDMVAIKAAGRKRMKAPE
;
A
#
# COMPACT_ATOMS: atom_id res chain seq x y z
N MET A 1 -10.33 -9.78 -18.38
CA MET A 1 -10.31 -10.72 -17.24
C MET A 1 -11.71 -11.30 -17.05
N SER A 2 -11.82 -12.58 -16.70
CA SER A 2 -13.11 -13.20 -16.37
C SER A 2 -13.55 -12.77 -14.97
N MET A 3 -14.83 -12.43 -14.82
CA MET A 3 -15.42 -12.17 -13.51
C MET A 3 -16.07 -13.46 -13.00
N HIS A 4 -15.64 -13.93 -11.83
CA HIS A 4 -16.20 -15.11 -11.18
C HIS A 4 -17.18 -14.69 -10.09
N ARG A 5 -18.42 -15.16 -10.15
CA ARG A 5 -19.42 -14.88 -9.11
C ARG A 5 -19.09 -15.67 -7.85
N LYS A 6 -19.10 -14.99 -6.70
CA LYS A 6 -18.98 -15.60 -5.37
C LYS A 6 -20.17 -15.20 -4.52
N THR A 7 -20.70 -16.14 -3.74
CA THR A 7 -21.68 -15.87 -2.68
C THR A 7 -20.91 -15.61 -1.39
N ILE A 8 -21.24 -14.53 -0.70
CA ILE A 8 -20.57 -14.09 0.53
C ILE A 8 -21.66 -13.82 1.56
N THR A 9 -21.45 -14.26 2.79
CA THR A 9 -22.34 -13.96 3.91
C THR A 9 -21.75 -12.79 4.69
N LEU A 10 -22.58 -11.78 4.96
CA LEU A 10 -22.24 -10.60 5.74
C LEU A 10 -23.09 -10.57 7.00
N THR A 11 -22.57 -9.97 8.06
CA THR A 11 -23.40 -9.61 9.21
C THR A 11 -24.37 -8.49 8.83
N GLU A 12 -25.46 -8.32 9.58
CA GLU A 12 -26.41 -7.22 9.37
C GLU A 12 -25.74 -5.85 9.41
N GLN A 13 -24.80 -5.66 10.34
CA GLN A 13 -24.02 -4.42 10.44
C GLN A 13 -23.16 -4.17 9.18
N GLN A 14 -22.53 -5.23 8.64
CA GLN A 14 -21.72 -5.12 7.42
C GLN A 14 -22.58 -4.81 6.20
N ASP A 15 -23.73 -5.47 6.07
CA ASP A 15 -24.69 -5.19 4.99
C ASP A 15 -25.19 -3.74 5.04
N GLY A 16 -25.57 -3.25 6.23
CA GLY A 16 -25.96 -1.86 6.43
C GLY A 16 -24.86 -0.87 6.06
N TRP A 17 -23.61 -1.20 6.39
CA TRP A 17 -22.46 -0.41 5.97
C TRP A 17 -22.30 -0.39 4.45
N VAL A 18 -22.33 -1.56 3.78
CA VAL A 18 -22.21 -1.66 2.31
C VAL A 18 -23.29 -0.82 1.62
N LYS A 19 -24.55 -0.92 2.09
CA LYS A 19 -25.66 -0.12 1.58
C LYS A 19 -25.43 1.38 1.72
N SER A 20 -24.93 1.84 2.87
CA SER A 20 -24.62 3.27 3.07
C SER A 20 -23.60 3.80 2.05
N GLN A 21 -22.63 2.97 1.64
CA GLN A 21 -21.63 3.35 0.65
C GLN A 21 -22.23 3.46 -0.74
N ILE A 22 -23.19 2.58 -1.08
CA ILE A 22 -23.93 2.63 -2.34
C ILE A 22 -24.86 3.84 -2.38
N GLU A 23 -25.60 4.09 -1.30
CA GLU A 23 -26.51 5.24 -1.15
C GLU A 23 -25.77 6.58 -1.25
N SER A 24 -24.51 6.64 -0.82
CA SER A 24 -23.66 7.82 -0.99
C SER A 24 -23.32 8.14 -2.47
N GLY A 25 -23.65 7.23 -3.40
CA GLY A 25 -23.39 7.37 -4.83
C GLY A 25 -21.97 7.01 -5.26
N GLN A 26 -21.11 6.57 -4.33
CA GLN A 26 -19.72 6.20 -4.65
C GLN A 26 -19.60 4.86 -5.38
N PHE A 27 -20.59 3.97 -5.22
CA PHE A 27 -20.60 2.64 -5.83
C PHE A 27 -22.00 2.31 -6.35
N GLY A 28 -22.07 1.60 -7.48
CA GLY A 28 -23.35 1.22 -8.10
C GLY A 28 -23.96 -0.06 -7.55
N ASN A 29 -23.19 -0.90 -6.84
CA ASN A 29 -23.66 -2.14 -6.21
C ASN A 29 -22.64 -2.71 -5.20
N ASP A 30 -23.07 -3.70 -4.44
CA ASP A 30 -22.30 -4.41 -3.43
C ASP A 30 -21.01 -5.02 -4.00
N SER A 31 -21.10 -5.64 -5.19
CA SER A 31 -19.95 -6.31 -5.81
C SER A 31 -18.87 -5.33 -6.25
N GLU A 32 -19.24 -4.09 -6.57
CA GLU A 32 -18.30 -3.03 -6.87
C GLU A 32 -17.58 -2.54 -5.61
N TYR A 33 -18.31 -2.32 -4.53
CA TYR A 33 -17.73 -1.93 -3.25
C TYR A 33 -16.81 -3.02 -2.69
N ILE A 34 -17.22 -4.28 -2.72
CA ILE A 34 -16.39 -5.40 -2.25
C ILE A 34 -15.11 -5.51 -3.10
N ARG A 35 -15.18 -5.35 -4.42
CA ARG A 35 -13.98 -5.32 -5.28
C ARG A 35 -13.08 -4.11 -4.98
N HIS A 36 -13.65 -2.97 -4.59
CA HIS A 36 -12.86 -1.83 -4.15
C HIS A 36 -12.09 -2.15 -2.87
N LEU A 37 -12.76 -2.72 -1.85
CA LEU A 37 -12.11 -3.13 -0.61
C LEU A 37 -10.99 -4.16 -0.84
N ILE A 38 -11.20 -5.15 -1.71
CA ILE A 38 -10.17 -6.13 -2.07
C ILE A 38 -8.95 -5.45 -2.68
N ARG A 39 -9.14 -4.48 -3.58
CA ARG A 39 -8.02 -3.72 -4.17
C ARG A 39 -7.27 -2.90 -3.13
N GLN A 40 -8.00 -2.28 -2.20
CA GLN A 40 -7.40 -1.51 -1.12
C GLN A 40 -6.57 -2.40 -0.19
N ASP A 41 -7.08 -3.58 0.17
CA ASP A 41 -6.32 -4.56 0.96
C ASP A 41 -5.07 -5.03 0.21
N GLN A 42 -5.19 -5.40 -1.07
CA GLN A 42 -4.03 -5.78 -1.90
C GLN A 42 -2.95 -4.71 -1.93
N GLN A 43 -3.33 -3.44 -2.11
CA GLN A 43 -2.39 -2.32 -2.09
C GLN A 43 -1.71 -2.14 -0.73
N ALA A 44 -2.46 -2.29 0.37
CA ALA A 44 -1.91 -2.21 1.71
C ALA A 44 -0.92 -3.37 1.99
N GLN A 45 -1.25 -4.58 1.55
CA GLN A 45 -0.36 -5.74 1.67
C GLN A 45 0.92 -5.57 0.83
N GLU A 46 0.81 -5.03 -0.38
CA GLU A 46 1.96 -4.74 -1.24
C GLU A 46 2.89 -3.71 -0.59
N GLN A 47 2.34 -2.59 -0.10
CA GLN A 47 3.12 -1.57 0.61
C GLN A 47 3.83 -2.14 1.85
N LEU A 48 3.13 -2.98 2.61
CA LEU A 48 3.71 -3.63 3.78
C LEU A 48 4.83 -4.61 3.40
N ALA A 49 4.66 -5.36 2.30
CA ALA A 49 5.69 -6.24 1.79
C ALA A 49 6.93 -5.45 1.35
N THR A 50 6.75 -4.34 0.62
CA THR A 50 7.85 -3.45 0.23
C THR A 50 8.58 -2.88 1.45
N LEU A 51 7.84 -2.43 2.47
CA LEU A 51 8.44 -1.91 3.70
C LEU A 51 9.27 -2.98 4.41
N ARG A 52 8.72 -4.20 4.57
CA ARG A 52 9.44 -5.31 5.20
C ARG A 52 10.71 -5.66 4.43
N GLN A 53 10.64 -5.67 3.11
CA GLN A 53 11.79 -5.95 2.26
C GLN A 53 12.88 -4.88 2.45
N ALA A 54 12.51 -3.59 2.47
CA ALA A 54 13.45 -2.49 2.71
C ALA A 54 14.10 -2.56 4.11
N LEU A 55 13.36 -3.01 5.12
CA LEU A 55 13.92 -3.24 6.47
C LEU A 55 14.94 -4.37 6.48
N VAL A 56 14.61 -5.51 5.86
CA VAL A 56 15.55 -6.65 5.73
C VAL A 56 16.82 -6.24 4.98
N GLU A 57 16.69 -5.48 3.89
CA GLU A 57 17.83 -4.92 3.17
C GLU A 57 18.67 -3.98 4.03
N GLY A 58 18.02 -3.14 4.86
CA GLY A 58 18.70 -2.28 5.83
C GLY A 58 19.45 -3.07 6.90
N GLU A 59 18.84 -4.10 7.47
CA GLU A 59 19.47 -4.98 8.48
C GLU A 59 20.65 -5.77 7.89
N ALA A 60 20.54 -6.19 6.62
CA ALA A 60 21.62 -6.87 5.91
C ALA A 60 22.70 -5.92 5.37
N SER A 61 22.50 -4.59 5.43
CA SER A 61 23.42 -3.60 4.85
C SER A 61 24.72 -3.40 5.64
N GLY A 62 24.88 -4.09 6.76
CA GLY A 62 26.06 -4.03 7.63
C GLY A 62 25.81 -3.24 8.91
N GLU A 63 26.89 -2.97 9.66
CA GLU A 63 26.77 -2.29 10.95
C GLU A 63 26.36 -0.81 10.79
N SER A 64 25.45 -0.38 11.68
CA SER A 64 25.01 1.01 11.72
C SER A 64 26.14 1.93 12.18
N ASN A 65 26.36 3.03 11.46
CA ASN A 65 27.30 4.09 11.84
C ASN A 65 26.54 5.38 12.24
N PRO A 66 27.16 6.26 13.05
CA PRO A 66 26.57 7.55 13.38
C PRO A 66 26.19 8.36 12.12
N VAL A 67 25.01 8.96 12.13
CA VAL A 67 24.49 9.70 10.97
C VAL A 67 25.08 11.12 10.94
N ASP A 68 25.88 11.42 9.92
CA ASP A 68 26.32 12.78 9.60
C ASP A 68 25.53 13.37 8.42
N MET A 69 24.52 14.17 8.76
CA MET A 69 23.64 14.82 7.79
C MET A 69 24.36 15.81 6.86
N VAL A 70 25.46 16.44 7.31
CA VAL A 70 26.22 17.40 6.50
C VAL A 70 27.02 16.64 5.44
N ALA A 71 27.71 15.58 5.84
CA ALA A 71 28.45 14.71 4.94
C ALA A 71 27.54 14.04 3.90
N ILE A 72 26.38 13.51 4.32
CA ILE A 72 25.40 12.87 3.43
C ILE A 72 24.91 13.87 2.37
N LYS A 73 24.51 15.09 2.77
CA LYS A 73 24.05 16.13 1.82
C LYS A 73 25.16 16.59 0.88
N ALA A 74 26.40 16.67 1.35
CA ALA A 74 27.54 17.02 0.51
C ALA A 74 27.83 15.92 -0.53
N ALA A 75 27.82 14.65 -0.12
CA ALA A 75 27.99 13.50 -1.00
C ALA A 75 26.87 13.41 -2.05
N GLY A 76 25.60 13.60 -1.66
CA GLY A 76 24.47 13.62 -2.59
C GLY A 76 24.58 14.72 -3.65
N ARG A 77 24.97 15.94 -3.26
CA ARG A 77 25.19 17.06 -4.19
C ARG A 77 26.34 16.83 -5.16
N LYS A 78 27.39 16.11 -4.75
CA LYS A 78 28.49 15.71 -5.66
C LYS A 78 28.00 14.69 -6.69
N ARG A 79 27.23 13.69 -6.28
CA ARG A 79 26.65 12.68 -7.20
C ARG A 79 25.72 13.28 -8.25
N MET A 80 24.94 14.30 -7.88
CA MET A 80 24.04 15.02 -8.81
C MET A 80 24.77 15.92 -9.82
N LYS A 81 26.01 16.34 -9.53
CA LYS A 81 26.78 17.28 -10.38
C LYS A 81 27.81 16.58 -11.28
N ALA A 82 28.10 15.30 -11.05
CA ALA A 82 28.89 14.52 -11.97
C ALA A 82 27.98 14.16 -13.17
N PRO A 83 28.29 14.63 -14.41
CA PRO A 83 27.73 13.98 -15.58
C PRO A 83 28.33 12.56 -15.65
N GLU A 84 27.59 11.63 -16.24
CA GLU A 84 28.06 10.28 -16.58
C GLU A 84 29.47 10.28 -17.21
#